data_AF-A0A167VVT1-F1
#
_entry.id   AF-A0A167VVT1-F1
#
_cell.length_a   1.000
_cell.length_b   1.000
_cell.length_c   1.000
_cell.angle_alpha   90.00
_cell.angle_beta   90.00
_cell.angle_gamma   90.00
#
_symmetry.space_group_name_H-M   'P 1'
#
loop_
_entity.id
_entity.type
_entity.pdbx_description
1 polymer ?
#
loop_
_entity_poly.entity_id
_entity_poly.type
_entity_poly.pdbx_seq_one_letter_code
_entity_poly.pdbx_strand_id
1 'polypeptide(L)'
;MPGHYFNRFTTASQFTDSYVKHISQLSMTSASGWGFDHLLACRVVVREARQQILPILSPHSESSDAMGPVEIVKFVDGPDHLHFEKSEHSLVRNFGYSISLAQTWAALAAFKGNRDFQRTQQSIDASNSDDGSHSGMEYSDSDFPMDIDSDGDNDARTSGRPARERKTNQNPAFVHSGEMQVASSSPHAASSHSASSTGHIDGAEQKLRATVEDDTLRLVSCAIRHVLYFGAPQDCNDMSDVVEFRDLKLRATNIVQSIGKPIKATDDGGLCLRVRDEDNFILTNDRVAILEAKRFHALEDGKPTISDRSLAQMTCEALLARISDSKSGDDVIVIHATQHYICFLQFNITEEYLRDFGSPSPSPCITVVATPWYDLSSVSNRRQVVLNLCALMRWGGANK
;
A
#
# COMPACT_ATOMS: atom_id res chain seq x y z
N MET A 1 25.16 10.15 8.27
CA MET A 1 23.78 10.21 7.72
C MET A 1 22.91 10.92 8.75
N PRO A 2 22.12 11.94 8.40
CA PRO A 2 21.12 12.47 9.34
C PRO A 2 20.17 11.32 9.72
N GLY A 3 19.90 11.12 11.01
CA GLY A 3 19.00 10.07 11.47
C GLY A 3 17.58 10.25 10.91
N HIS A 4 16.89 9.13 10.65
CA HIS A 4 15.48 9.10 10.23
C HIS A 4 14.60 9.96 11.16
N TYR A 5 13.60 10.67 10.60
CA TYR A 5 12.71 11.56 11.37
C TYR A 5 12.11 10.86 12.58
N PHE A 6 11.72 9.59 12.38
CA PHE A 6 11.16 8.70 13.38
C PHE A 6 12.01 8.59 14.66
N ASN A 7 13.34 8.76 14.54
CA ASN A 7 14.29 8.66 15.65
C ASN A 7 14.77 10.04 16.13
N ARG A 8 14.40 11.12 15.44
CA ARG A 8 14.94 12.46 15.67
C ARG A 8 13.99 13.38 16.43
N PHE A 9 12.68 13.26 16.23
CA PHE A 9 11.68 14.14 16.83
C PHE A 9 10.75 13.35 17.77
N THR A 10 11.25 13.07 18.97
CA THR A 10 10.57 12.30 20.02
C THR A 10 9.97 13.15 21.13
N THR A 11 10.27 14.46 21.16
CA THR A 11 9.75 15.42 22.15
C THR A 11 9.43 16.77 21.53
N ALA A 12 8.44 17.48 22.10
CA ALA A 12 8.02 18.79 21.61
C ALA A 12 9.12 19.88 21.73
N SER A 13 10.05 19.75 22.68
CA SER A 13 11.16 20.69 22.90
C SER A 13 12.20 20.66 21.78
N GLN A 14 12.19 19.65 20.91
CA GLN A 14 13.06 19.57 19.74
C GLN A 14 12.61 20.49 18.59
N PHE A 15 11.41 21.06 18.68
CA PHE A 15 10.95 22.11 17.77
C PHE A 15 11.37 23.47 18.32
N THR A 16 12.53 23.97 17.85
CA THR A 16 12.96 25.35 18.09
C THR A 16 12.54 26.26 16.94
N ASP A 17 12.18 27.52 17.24
CA ASP A 17 11.62 28.48 16.28
C ASP A 17 12.51 28.79 15.07
N SER A 18 13.81 28.49 15.15
CA SER A 18 14.81 28.94 14.19
C SER A 18 14.89 28.15 12.87
N TYR A 19 14.16 27.04 12.72
CA TYR A 19 14.29 26.16 11.53
C TYR A 19 12.97 25.66 10.91
N VAL A 20 11.81 26.02 11.42
CA VAL A 20 10.53 25.47 10.95
C VAL A 20 9.90 26.38 9.91
N LYS A 21 9.93 25.96 8.63
CA LYS A 21 9.11 26.60 7.60
C LYS A 21 7.64 26.48 7.99
N HIS A 22 6.87 27.54 7.81
CA HIS A 22 5.42 27.45 8.04
C HIS A 22 4.77 26.58 6.97
N ILE A 23 3.75 25.82 7.34
CA ILE A 23 3.02 24.95 6.41
C ILE A 23 2.47 25.75 5.21
N SER A 24 2.08 27.02 5.40
CA SER A 24 1.62 27.92 4.33
C SER A 24 2.68 28.25 3.28
N GLN A 25 3.96 28.19 3.65
CA GLN A 25 5.12 28.43 2.78
C GLN A 25 5.51 27.19 1.97
N LEU A 26 5.03 26.01 2.35
CA LEU A 26 5.33 24.77 1.64
C LEU A 26 4.41 24.57 0.44
N SER A 27 4.87 23.72 -0.49
CA SER A 27 4.04 23.26 -1.60
C SER A 27 2.97 22.31 -1.06
N MET A 28 1.69 22.71 -1.17
CA MET A 28 0.54 21.90 -0.78
C MET A 28 0.16 20.96 -1.93
N THR A 29 1.04 19.99 -2.20
CA THR A 29 0.79 18.88 -3.13
C THR A 29 -0.11 17.82 -2.47
N SER A 30 -0.50 16.81 -3.24
CA SER A 30 -1.12 15.60 -2.66
C SER A 30 -0.23 15.01 -1.57
N ALA A 31 -0.82 14.25 -0.64
CA ALA A 31 -0.13 13.59 0.46
C ALA A 31 1.13 12.82 0.02
N SER A 32 1.10 12.19 -1.16
CA SER A 32 2.23 11.50 -1.79
C SER A 32 3.47 12.38 -2.09
N GLY A 33 3.30 13.70 -2.13
CA GLY A 33 4.33 14.71 -2.30
C GLY A 33 4.80 15.35 -0.99
N TRP A 34 4.23 14.96 0.15
CA TRP A 34 4.68 15.42 1.47
C TRP A 34 5.98 14.71 1.88
N GLY A 35 6.79 15.38 2.70
CA GLY A 35 8.07 14.85 3.17
C GLY A 35 8.52 15.46 4.50
N PHE A 36 9.83 15.43 4.72
CA PHE A 36 10.47 15.90 5.96
C PHE A 36 10.06 17.32 6.37
N ASP A 37 10.07 18.27 5.43
CA ASP A 37 9.69 19.67 5.69
C ASP A 37 8.22 19.78 6.16
N HIS A 38 7.33 18.94 5.61
CA HIS A 38 5.93 18.92 6.03
C HIS A 38 5.76 18.34 7.43
N LEU A 39 6.50 17.30 7.79
CA LEU A 39 6.50 16.76 9.16
C LEU A 39 6.97 17.81 10.17
N LEU A 40 8.02 18.57 9.83
CA LEU A 40 8.49 19.69 10.65
C LEU A 40 7.43 20.79 10.79
N ALA A 41 6.84 21.21 9.68
CA ALA A 41 5.81 22.24 9.67
C ALA A 41 4.54 21.81 10.44
N CYS A 42 4.22 20.52 10.43
CA CYS A 42 3.13 19.94 11.21
C CYS A 42 3.50 19.64 12.66
N ARG A 43 4.76 19.83 13.07
CA ARG A 43 5.28 19.52 14.41
C ARG A 43 4.97 18.09 14.85
N VAL A 44 5.29 17.11 14.01
CA VAL A 44 5.03 15.69 14.30
C VAL A 44 6.03 15.15 15.32
N VAL A 45 5.55 14.65 16.46
CA VAL A 45 6.36 14.00 17.49
C VAL A 45 6.08 12.51 17.46
N VAL A 46 7.11 11.69 17.26
CA VAL A 46 7.00 10.22 17.25
C VAL A 46 7.48 9.67 18.58
N ARG A 47 6.63 8.99 19.34
CA ARG A 47 7.04 8.37 20.60
C ARG A 47 7.95 7.16 20.34
N GLU A 48 9.06 7.12 21.07
CA GLU A 48 10.07 6.06 20.94
C GLU A 48 9.56 4.69 21.45
N ALA A 49 8.74 4.71 22.50
CA ALA A 49 8.21 3.49 23.10
C ALA A 49 7.21 2.81 22.17
N ARG A 50 7.62 1.67 21.61
CA ARG A 50 6.77 0.81 20.77
C ARG A 50 6.07 -0.25 21.62
N GLN A 51 4.80 0.00 21.93
CA GLN A 51 3.95 -0.96 22.64
C GLN A 51 3.41 -2.03 21.66
N GLN A 52 3.11 -3.22 22.17
CA GLN A 52 2.54 -4.30 21.34
C GLN A 52 1.08 -4.05 20.93
N ILE A 53 0.39 -3.20 21.69
CA ILE A 53 -0.96 -2.72 21.40
C ILE A 53 -0.91 -1.21 21.46
N LEU A 54 -1.61 -0.52 20.56
CA LEU A 54 -1.69 0.94 20.60
C LEU A 54 -2.31 1.40 21.94
N PRO A 55 -1.84 2.52 22.54
CA PRO A 55 -2.37 3.02 23.80
C PRO A 55 -3.90 3.18 23.81
N ILE A 56 -4.48 3.69 22.72
CA ILE A 56 -5.93 3.86 22.60
C ILE A 56 -6.70 2.53 22.55
N LEU A 57 -6.05 1.46 22.08
CA LEU A 57 -6.64 0.13 21.96
C LEU A 57 -6.43 -0.71 23.22
N SER A 58 -5.51 -0.33 24.09
CA SER A 58 -5.18 -1.09 25.31
C SER A 58 -6.40 -1.39 26.20
N PRO A 59 -7.34 -0.45 26.45
CA PRO A 59 -8.55 -0.73 27.23
C PRO A 59 -9.51 -1.73 26.57
N HIS A 60 -9.35 -1.99 25.27
CA HIS A 60 -10.22 -2.84 24.45
C HIS A 60 -9.56 -4.18 24.08
N SER A 61 -8.33 -4.42 24.54
CA SER A 61 -7.54 -5.60 24.21
C SER A 61 -7.79 -6.72 25.23
N GLU A 62 -8.11 -7.92 24.75
CA GLU A 62 -8.26 -9.10 25.59
C GLU A 62 -7.23 -10.18 25.19
N SER A 63 -6.53 -10.75 26.16
CA SER A 63 -5.47 -11.75 25.89
C SER A 63 -6.00 -13.05 25.28
N SER A 64 -7.30 -13.33 25.46
CA SER A 64 -8.05 -14.45 24.90
C SER A 64 -8.38 -14.30 23.41
N ASP A 65 -8.29 -13.10 22.83
CA ASP A 65 -8.74 -12.83 21.45
C ASP A 65 -8.01 -13.70 20.41
N ALA A 66 -6.75 -14.02 20.66
CA ALA A 66 -5.95 -14.86 19.77
C ALA A 66 -6.03 -16.37 20.09
N MET A 67 -6.81 -16.75 21.10
CA MET A 67 -6.98 -18.13 21.56
C MET A 67 -8.42 -18.63 21.38
N GLY A 68 -9.31 -17.78 20.84
CA GLY A 68 -10.75 -18.03 20.77
C GLY A 68 -11.13 -18.94 19.59
N PRO A 69 -11.77 -18.42 18.52
CA PRO A 69 -12.32 -19.25 17.46
C PRO A 69 -11.26 -20.07 16.71
N VAL A 70 -11.64 -21.29 16.30
CA VAL A 70 -10.74 -22.24 15.63
C VAL A 70 -10.07 -21.65 14.38
N GLU A 71 -10.77 -20.77 13.66
CA GLU A 71 -10.23 -20.10 12.48
C GLU A 71 -9.12 -19.11 12.85
N ILE A 72 -9.27 -18.36 13.94
CA ILE A 72 -8.23 -17.47 14.47
C ILE A 72 -7.02 -18.26 14.93
N VAL A 73 -7.22 -19.41 15.60
CA VAL A 73 -6.11 -20.29 16.01
C VAL A 73 -5.36 -20.79 14.77
N LYS A 74 -6.05 -21.28 13.74
CA LYS A 74 -5.42 -21.70 12.47
C LYS A 74 -4.68 -20.54 11.78
N PHE A 75 -5.22 -19.32 11.82
CA PHE A 75 -4.53 -18.14 11.33
C PHE A 75 -3.24 -17.87 12.11
N VAL A 76 -3.29 -17.91 13.44
CA VAL A 76 -2.10 -17.69 14.28
C VAL A 76 -1.06 -18.78 14.06
N ASP A 77 -1.45 -20.05 14.00
CA ASP A 77 -0.55 -21.19 13.77
C ASP A 77 0.13 -21.11 12.39
N GLY A 78 -0.58 -20.60 11.39
CA GLY A 78 -0.04 -20.39 10.05
C GLY A 78 -0.17 -21.61 9.13
N PRO A 79 0.26 -21.47 7.87
CA PRO A 79 0.28 -22.59 6.93
C PRO A 79 1.50 -23.49 7.17
N ASP A 80 1.36 -24.78 6.83
CA ASP A 80 2.51 -25.68 6.70
C ASP A 80 3.42 -25.21 5.55
N HIS A 81 4.74 -25.46 5.64
CA HIS A 81 5.71 -25.07 4.63
C HIS A 81 5.36 -25.59 3.23
N LEU A 82 4.82 -26.81 3.14
CA LEU A 82 4.37 -27.42 1.88
C LEU A 82 3.15 -26.71 1.25
N HIS A 83 2.42 -25.90 2.02
CA HIS A 83 1.23 -25.19 1.55
C HIS A 83 1.59 -23.95 0.71
N PHE A 84 2.79 -23.38 0.86
CA PHE A 84 3.23 -22.23 0.06
C PHE A 84 3.39 -22.54 -1.43
N GLU A 85 3.48 -23.82 -1.80
CA GLU A 85 3.56 -24.27 -3.19
C GLU A 85 2.19 -24.62 -3.78
N LYS A 86 1.12 -24.54 -2.98
CA LYS A 86 -0.23 -24.94 -3.40
C LYS A 86 -1.01 -23.73 -3.90
N SER A 87 -1.89 -23.97 -4.88
CA SER A 87 -2.82 -22.95 -5.34
C SER A 87 -3.90 -22.67 -4.28
N GLU A 88 -4.47 -21.46 -4.31
CA GLU A 88 -5.63 -21.07 -3.48
C GLU A 88 -6.75 -22.13 -3.53
N HIS A 89 -7.06 -22.62 -4.73
CA HIS A 89 -8.07 -23.67 -4.92
C HIS A 89 -7.73 -24.96 -4.17
N SER A 90 -6.47 -25.39 -4.21
CA SER A 90 -6.01 -26.59 -3.50
C SER A 90 -6.08 -26.38 -1.98
N LEU A 91 -5.68 -25.20 -1.48
CA LEU A 91 -5.77 -24.84 -0.07
C LEU A 91 -7.20 -24.95 0.47
N VAL A 92 -8.20 -24.49 -0.30
CA VAL A 92 -9.61 -24.63 0.06
C VAL A 92 -10.08 -26.09 -0.01
N ARG A 93 -9.83 -26.78 -1.14
CA ARG A 93 -10.45 -28.08 -1.42
C ARG A 93 -9.76 -29.26 -0.74
N ASN A 94 -8.44 -29.24 -0.65
CA ASN A 94 -7.64 -30.39 -0.25
C ASN A 94 -7.13 -30.28 1.18
N PHE A 95 -7.01 -29.07 1.74
CA PHE A 95 -6.47 -28.85 3.08
C PHE A 95 -7.53 -28.34 4.08
N GLY A 96 -8.77 -28.14 3.65
CA GLY A 96 -9.89 -27.82 4.54
C GLY A 96 -9.82 -26.44 5.19
N TYR A 97 -9.02 -25.52 4.64
CA TYR A 97 -9.03 -24.13 5.08
C TYR A 97 -10.33 -23.44 4.66
N SER A 98 -10.81 -22.51 5.49
CA SER A 98 -11.83 -21.56 5.06
C SER A 98 -11.33 -20.74 3.86
N ILE A 99 -12.25 -20.20 3.06
CA ILE A 99 -11.90 -19.46 1.85
C ILE A 99 -10.99 -18.26 2.17
N SER A 100 -11.32 -17.48 3.20
CA SER A 100 -10.52 -16.31 3.60
C SER A 100 -9.13 -16.69 4.13
N LEU A 101 -9.01 -17.81 4.83
CA LEU A 101 -7.72 -18.30 5.31
C LEU A 101 -6.84 -18.81 4.16
N ALA A 102 -7.42 -19.59 3.24
CA ALA A 102 -6.74 -20.06 2.03
C ALA A 102 -6.25 -18.89 1.15
N GLN A 103 -7.07 -17.84 1.01
CA GLN A 103 -6.69 -16.61 0.31
C GLN A 103 -5.52 -15.90 0.97
N THR A 104 -5.53 -15.83 2.31
CA THR A 104 -4.44 -15.22 3.08
C THR A 104 -3.13 -15.98 2.87
N TRP A 105 -3.16 -17.32 2.91
CA TRP A 105 -1.97 -18.15 2.67
C TRP A 105 -1.48 -18.12 1.23
N ALA A 106 -2.39 -18.13 0.26
CA ALA A 106 -2.04 -17.95 -1.15
C ALA A 106 -1.39 -16.57 -1.41
N ALA A 107 -1.87 -15.51 -0.74
CA ALA A 107 -1.28 -14.18 -0.84
C ALA A 107 0.09 -14.11 -0.14
N LEU A 108 0.25 -14.75 1.02
CA LEU A 108 1.53 -14.80 1.73
C LEU A 108 2.59 -15.58 0.94
N ALA A 109 2.17 -16.62 0.21
CA ALA A 109 3.04 -17.39 -0.69
C ALA A 109 3.68 -16.54 -1.80
N ALA A 110 3.10 -15.40 -2.18
CA ALA A 110 3.70 -14.48 -3.14
C ALA A 110 5.01 -13.85 -2.63
N PHE A 111 5.23 -13.84 -1.31
CA PHE A 111 6.42 -13.28 -0.65
C PHE A 111 7.35 -14.32 -0.03
N LYS A 112 6.86 -15.55 0.21
CA LYS A 112 7.61 -16.61 0.91
C LYS A 112 7.76 -17.89 0.10
N GLY A 113 7.02 -18.03 -0.99
CA GLY A 113 7.12 -19.18 -1.87
C GLY A 113 8.39 -19.12 -2.73
N ASN A 114 8.77 -20.26 -3.31
CA ASN A 114 9.93 -20.43 -4.22
C ASN A 114 9.88 -19.56 -5.50
N ARG A 115 8.88 -18.68 -5.63
CA ARG A 115 8.75 -17.70 -6.72
C ARG A 115 9.80 -16.58 -6.65
N ASP A 116 10.43 -16.36 -5.50
CA ASP A 116 11.57 -15.43 -5.39
C ASP A 116 12.76 -15.88 -6.25
N PHE A 117 12.96 -17.20 -6.41
CA PHE A 117 13.96 -17.74 -7.33
C PHE A 117 13.63 -17.40 -8.81
N GLN A 118 12.36 -17.51 -9.21
CA GLN A 118 11.93 -17.23 -10.58
C GLN A 118 11.89 -15.74 -10.92
N ARG A 119 11.51 -14.85 -9.99
CA ARG A 119 11.59 -13.39 -10.20
C ARG A 119 13.03 -12.91 -10.35
N THR A 120 13.96 -13.50 -9.59
CA THR A 120 15.41 -13.21 -9.71
C THR A 120 15.98 -13.72 -11.04
N GLN A 121 15.52 -14.87 -11.53
CA GLN A 121 15.94 -15.42 -12.83
C GLN A 121 15.42 -14.60 -14.02
N GLN A 122 14.15 -14.16 -13.98
CA GLN A 122 13.58 -13.29 -15.02
C GLN A 122 14.26 -11.92 -15.10
N SER A 123 14.81 -11.39 -14.00
CA SER A 123 15.63 -10.16 -14.05
C SER A 123 17.02 -10.37 -14.65
N ILE A 124 17.57 -11.58 -14.59
CA ILE A 124 18.89 -11.92 -15.17
C ILE A 124 18.74 -12.19 -16.69
N ASP A 125 17.67 -12.86 -17.09
CA ASP A 125 17.43 -13.18 -18.50
C ASP A 125 17.03 -11.95 -19.33
N ALA A 126 16.32 -10.98 -18.73
CA ALA A 126 16.00 -9.70 -19.37
C ALA A 126 17.24 -8.80 -19.57
N SER A 127 18.32 -9.00 -18.81
CA SER A 127 19.59 -8.28 -18.99
C SER A 127 20.56 -8.93 -19.99
N ASN A 128 20.28 -10.15 -20.46
CA ASN A 128 21.17 -10.91 -21.34
C ASN A 128 20.66 -11.06 -22.77
N SER A 129 19.53 -10.44 -23.13
CA SER A 129 19.00 -10.43 -24.49
C SER A 129 19.21 -9.08 -25.18
N ASP A 130 20.46 -8.62 -25.25
CA ASP A 130 20.90 -7.60 -26.20
C ASP A 130 22.43 -7.71 -26.39
N ASP A 131 22.88 -8.53 -27.34
CA ASP A 131 23.82 -8.13 -28.40
C ASP A 131 24.13 -9.34 -29.29
N GLY A 132 24.23 -9.08 -30.60
CA GLY A 132 24.46 -10.10 -31.61
C GLY A 132 25.94 -10.39 -31.87
N SER A 133 26.12 -11.43 -32.69
CA SER A 133 27.23 -11.68 -33.64
C SER A 133 28.31 -12.74 -33.31
N HIS A 134 28.20 -13.84 -34.09
CA HIS A 134 29.22 -14.60 -34.83
C HIS A 134 30.62 -14.91 -34.26
N SER A 135 30.87 -16.21 -34.07
CA SER A 135 31.95 -17.07 -34.64
C SER A 135 31.90 -18.42 -33.92
N GLY A 136 32.09 -19.63 -34.45
CA GLY A 136 32.65 -20.18 -35.68
C GLY A 136 33.43 -21.44 -35.26
N MET A 137 33.01 -22.65 -35.63
CA MET A 137 33.86 -23.87 -35.63
C MET A 137 33.26 -24.98 -36.50
N GLU A 138 34.14 -25.63 -37.26
CA GLU A 138 33.88 -26.66 -38.28
C GLU A 138 33.97 -28.12 -37.75
N TYR A 139 33.38 -29.00 -38.57
CA TYR A 139 33.65 -30.42 -38.88
C TYR A 139 32.95 -31.60 -38.15
N SER A 140 32.25 -32.37 -39.03
CA SER A 140 32.15 -33.84 -39.17
C SER A 140 31.39 -34.64 -38.11
N ASP A 141 30.60 -35.68 -38.41
CA ASP A 141 30.26 -36.42 -39.65
C ASP A 141 29.10 -37.40 -39.31
N SER A 142 28.46 -37.98 -40.35
CA SER A 142 27.62 -39.21 -40.36
C SER A 142 26.20 -39.14 -39.72
N ASP A 143 25.09 -39.68 -40.25
CA ASP A 143 24.86 -40.57 -41.40
C ASP A 143 23.33 -40.74 -41.68
N PHE A 144 22.90 -40.60 -42.96
CA PHE A 144 21.74 -41.18 -43.69
C PHE A 144 20.25 -40.93 -43.25
N PRO A 145 19.26 -41.14 -44.16
CA PRO A 145 19.00 -40.45 -45.43
C PRO A 145 17.54 -39.98 -45.60
N MET A 146 17.34 -39.14 -46.63
CA MET A 146 16.05 -38.68 -47.16
C MET A 146 15.13 -39.82 -47.61
N ASP A 147 13.81 -39.59 -47.53
CA ASP A 147 12.92 -39.86 -48.66
C ASP A 147 11.96 -38.68 -48.87
N ILE A 148 11.96 -38.25 -50.13
CA ILE A 148 11.16 -37.21 -50.77
C ILE A 148 9.98 -37.91 -51.43
N ASP A 149 8.78 -37.34 -51.32
CA ASP A 149 7.81 -37.19 -52.42
C ASP A 149 6.70 -36.23 -51.92
N SER A 150 6.53 -35.03 -52.47
CA SER A 150 6.15 -34.61 -53.83
C SER A 150 4.64 -34.32 -53.93
N ASP A 151 4.37 -33.02 -54.04
CA ASP A 151 3.33 -32.30 -54.79
C ASP A 151 1.82 -32.57 -54.61
N GLY A 152 1.10 -31.45 -54.41
CA GLY A 152 0.01 -31.14 -55.35
C GLY A 152 -1.33 -30.66 -54.79
N ASP A 153 -1.53 -29.34 -54.89
CA ASP A 153 -2.74 -28.66 -55.41
C ASP A 153 -3.88 -28.16 -54.50
N ASN A 154 -4.05 -26.83 -54.59
CA ASN A 154 -5.26 -26.00 -54.73
C ASN A 154 -6.52 -26.29 -53.90
N ASP A 155 -6.93 -25.30 -53.08
CA ASP A 155 -8.26 -24.71 -53.25
C ASP A 155 -8.40 -23.29 -52.66
N ALA A 156 -8.91 -22.39 -53.50
CA ALA A 156 -9.36 -21.06 -53.13
C ALA A 156 -10.88 -21.07 -53.00
N ARG A 157 -11.44 -20.41 -51.95
CA ARG A 157 -12.55 -19.42 -52.02
C ARG A 157 -13.30 -19.19 -50.70
N THR A 158 -13.17 -17.95 -50.22
CA THR A 158 -14.23 -16.99 -49.80
C THR A 158 -15.33 -17.35 -48.77
N SER A 159 -15.45 -16.40 -47.82
CA SER A 159 -16.65 -15.84 -47.13
C SER A 159 -16.61 -16.05 -45.60
N GLY A 160 -16.87 -15.09 -44.72
CA GLY A 160 -17.23 -13.67 -44.83
C GLY A 160 -17.92 -13.17 -43.54
N ARG A 161 -17.23 -12.26 -42.80
CA ARG A 161 -17.73 -11.17 -41.90
C ARG A 161 -18.35 -11.48 -40.51
N PRO A 162 -18.38 -10.50 -39.54
CA PRO A 162 -17.78 -9.14 -39.54
C PRO A 162 -17.01 -8.72 -38.27
N ALA A 163 -15.96 -7.89 -38.46
CA ALA A 163 -15.35 -7.08 -37.42
C ALA A 163 -16.08 -5.72 -37.29
N ARG A 164 -16.22 -5.24 -36.04
CA ARG A 164 -17.01 -4.06 -35.65
C ARG A 164 -16.36 -2.75 -36.12
N GLU A 165 -17.09 -1.98 -36.93
CA GLU A 165 -16.73 -0.61 -37.34
C GLU A 165 -16.65 0.35 -36.14
N ARG A 166 -15.58 1.14 -36.09
CA ARG A 166 -15.40 2.24 -35.13
C ARG A 166 -15.73 3.55 -35.85
N LYS A 167 -16.82 4.21 -35.43
CA LYS A 167 -17.20 5.55 -35.91
C LYS A 167 -16.19 6.58 -35.42
N THR A 168 -15.53 7.27 -36.35
CA THR A 168 -14.67 8.43 -36.09
C THR A 168 -15.52 9.70 -36.17
N ASN A 169 -15.69 10.40 -35.05
CA ASN A 169 -16.28 11.74 -35.04
C ASN A 169 -15.24 12.74 -35.57
N GLN A 170 -15.52 13.37 -36.70
CA GLN A 170 -14.73 14.48 -37.23
C GLN A 170 -15.07 15.76 -36.44
N ASN A 171 -14.04 16.37 -35.85
CA ASN A 171 -14.13 17.68 -35.20
C ASN A 171 -13.29 18.65 -36.05
N PRO A 172 -13.85 19.74 -36.62
CA PRO A 172 -13.24 20.49 -37.73
C PRO A 172 -12.13 21.49 -37.34
N ALA A 173 -11.39 21.24 -36.24
CA ALA A 173 -10.34 22.13 -35.74
C ALA A 173 -8.98 21.46 -35.54
N PHE A 174 -8.73 20.31 -36.16
CA PHE A 174 -7.47 19.57 -36.00
C PHE A 174 -6.73 19.44 -37.34
N VAL A 175 -5.56 20.07 -37.43
CA VAL A 175 -4.63 19.97 -38.56
C VAL A 175 -3.89 18.64 -38.49
N HIS A 176 -3.78 17.96 -39.64
CA HIS A 176 -3.11 16.66 -39.78
C HIS A 176 -1.60 16.78 -39.51
N SER A 177 -1.07 15.89 -38.67
CA SER A 177 0.33 15.88 -38.21
C SER A 177 1.40 15.61 -39.29
N GLY A 178 0.99 15.47 -40.56
CA GLY A 178 1.90 15.29 -41.71
C GLY A 178 2.38 16.59 -42.35
N GLU A 179 1.82 17.74 -41.96
CA GLU A 179 2.12 19.05 -42.57
C GLU A 179 3.00 19.96 -41.69
N MET A 180 3.48 19.46 -40.55
CA MET A 180 4.31 20.25 -39.64
C MET A 180 5.80 20.19 -40.06
N GLN A 181 6.23 21.20 -40.82
CA GLN A 181 7.63 21.40 -41.19
C GLN A 181 8.36 22.17 -40.07
N VAL A 182 9.25 21.50 -39.32
CA VAL A 182 10.11 22.15 -38.32
C VAL A 182 11.49 22.37 -38.93
N ALA A 183 11.79 23.63 -39.25
CA ALA A 183 13.08 24.05 -39.76
C ALA A 183 14.16 23.93 -38.68
N SER A 184 15.26 23.28 -39.05
CA SER A 184 16.49 23.15 -38.28
C SER A 184 17.20 24.50 -38.10
N SER A 185 17.59 24.82 -36.87
CA SER A 185 18.63 25.82 -36.59
C SER A 185 19.32 25.51 -35.27
N SER A 186 20.56 25.01 -35.34
CA SER A 186 21.58 25.17 -34.30
C SER A 186 22.40 26.42 -34.65
N PRO A 187 22.88 27.22 -33.68
CA PRO A 187 24.26 26.98 -33.20
C PRO A 187 24.57 27.34 -31.73
N HIS A 188 25.36 26.44 -31.12
CA HIS A 188 26.60 26.64 -30.36
C HIS A 188 26.66 27.47 -29.05
N ALA A 189 26.96 26.70 -27.99
CA ALA A 189 28.01 26.90 -26.96
C ALA A 189 27.82 27.98 -25.86
N ALA A 190 27.62 27.54 -24.62
CA ALA A 190 28.70 27.25 -23.66
C ALA A 190 28.16 26.88 -22.26
N SER A 191 28.65 25.75 -21.75
CA SER A 191 28.68 25.21 -20.38
C SER A 191 27.95 25.91 -19.22
N SER A 192 27.18 25.13 -18.46
CA SER A 192 27.57 24.80 -17.07
C SER A 192 26.72 23.67 -16.49
N HIS A 193 27.40 22.72 -15.87
CA HIS A 193 26.86 21.52 -15.24
C HIS A 193 25.81 21.86 -14.17
N SER A 194 24.62 21.28 -14.29
CA SER A 194 23.78 20.95 -13.15
C SER A 194 23.32 19.50 -13.33
N ALA A 195 23.94 18.61 -12.57
CA ALA A 195 23.58 17.20 -12.51
C ALA A 195 22.22 17.06 -11.83
N SER A 196 21.14 17.10 -12.61
CA SER A 196 19.86 16.50 -12.24
C SER A 196 19.85 15.08 -12.77
N SER A 197 20.39 14.14 -11.98
CA SER A 197 20.22 12.71 -12.25
C SER A 197 18.79 12.32 -11.88
N THR A 198 17.84 12.62 -12.77
CA THR A 198 16.57 11.90 -12.81
C THR A 198 16.88 10.56 -13.43
N GLY A 199 17.24 9.58 -12.60
CA GLY A 199 17.40 8.20 -13.03
C GLY A 199 16.14 7.77 -13.77
N HIS A 200 16.28 7.51 -15.08
CA HIS A 200 15.27 6.84 -15.87
C HIS A 200 15.09 5.45 -15.25
N ILE A 201 13.96 5.23 -14.57
CA ILE A 201 13.57 3.91 -14.10
C ILE A 201 12.90 3.24 -15.29
N ASP A 202 13.42 2.08 -15.68
CA ASP A 202 12.88 1.26 -16.77
C ASP A 202 11.42 0.87 -16.49
N GLY A 203 10.59 0.81 -17.54
CA GLY A 203 9.16 0.50 -17.44
C GLY A 203 8.88 -0.87 -16.83
N ALA A 204 9.82 -1.81 -16.96
CA ALA A 204 9.77 -3.11 -16.30
C ALA A 204 9.89 -3.01 -14.78
N GLU A 205 10.81 -2.17 -14.26
CA GLU A 205 10.94 -1.94 -12.81
C GLU A 205 9.70 -1.25 -12.23
N GLN A 206 9.10 -0.31 -12.97
CA GLN A 206 7.88 0.35 -12.52
C GLN A 206 6.69 -0.63 -12.45
N LYS A 207 6.58 -1.56 -13.39
CA LYS A 207 5.55 -2.61 -13.39
C LYS A 207 5.78 -3.62 -12.26
N LEU A 208 7.02 -4.05 -12.04
CA LEU A 208 7.37 -4.96 -10.95
C LEU A 208 7.13 -4.29 -9.58
N ARG A 209 7.41 -3.00 -9.44
CA ARG A 209 7.12 -2.23 -8.22
C ARG A 209 5.62 -2.11 -7.93
N ALA A 210 4.80 -1.91 -8.96
CA ALA A 210 3.34 -1.91 -8.80
C ALA A 210 2.85 -3.27 -8.27
N THR A 211 3.39 -4.38 -8.78
CA THR A 211 2.98 -5.72 -8.32
C THR A 211 3.26 -5.97 -6.83
N VAL A 212 4.35 -5.45 -6.27
CA VAL A 212 4.67 -5.67 -4.84
C VAL A 212 3.71 -4.91 -3.91
N GLU A 213 3.32 -3.70 -4.29
CA GLU A 213 2.34 -2.92 -3.54
C GLU A 213 0.95 -3.55 -3.61
N ASP A 214 0.54 -3.99 -4.80
CA ASP A 214 -0.72 -4.72 -5.00
C ASP A 214 -0.73 -6.06 -4.26
N ASP A 215 0.38 -6.82 -4.30
CA ASP A 215 0.54 -8.08 -3.56
C ASP A 215 0.48 -7.83 -2.04
N THR A 216 1.04 -6.71 -1.56
CA THR A 216 1.01 -6.30 -0.14
C THR A 216 -0.43 -6.00 0.27
N LEU A 217 -1.11 -5.17 -0.50
CA LEU A 217 -2.50 -4.77 -0.26
C LEU A 217 -3.41 -6.01 -0.27
N ARG A 218 -3.22 -6.92 -1.23
CA ARG A 218 -3.94 -8.20 -1.28
C ARG A 218 -3.73 -8.99 0.00
N LEU A 219 -2.48 -9.27 0.39
CA LEU A 219 -2.16 -10.04 1.59
C LEU A 219 -2.81 -9.44 2.85
N VAL A 220 -2.60 -8.14 3.06
CA VAL A 220 -3.08 -7.45 4.26
C VAL A 220 -4.60 -7.41 4.29
N SER A 221 -5.24 -7.15 3.15
CA SER A 221 -6.70 -7.15 3.07
C SER A 221 -7.31 -8.55 3.31
N CYS A 222 -6.66 -9.63 2.86
CA CYS A 222 -7.08 -11.00 3.15
C CYS A 222 -6.92 -11.32 4.64
N ALA A 223 -5.76 -11.02 5.22
CA ALA A 223 -5.48 -11.27 6.62
C ALA A 223 -6.42 -10.49 7.55
N ILE A 224 -6.62 -9.20 7.30
CA ILE A 224 -7.54 -8.36 8.08
C ILE A 224 -8.97 -8.89 7.99
N ARG A 225 -9.48 -9.16 6.78
CA ARG A 225 -10.84 -9.72 6.64
C ARG A 225 -11.02 -11.04 7.37
N HIS A 226 -10.03 -11.93 7.30
CA HIS A 226 -10.09 -13.18 8.03
C HIS A 226 -10.25 -12.94 9.54
N VAL A 227 -9.49 -12.00 10.11
CA VAL A 227 -9.64 -11.64 11.52
C VAL A 227 -10.97 -10.94 11.81
N LEU A 228 -11.47 -10.05 10.94
CA LEU A 228 -12.77 -9.40 11.14
C LEU A 228 -13.95 -10.37 11.09
N TYR A 229 -13.85 -11.45 10.32
CA TYR A 229 -14.93 -12.45 10.17
C TYR A 229 -14.98 -13.45 11.33
N PHE A 230 -13.85 -13.72 11.97
CA PHE A 230 -13.73 -14.81 12.95
C PHE A 230 -13.18 -14.38 14.30
N GLY A 231 -12.77 -13.12 14.47
CA GLY A 231 -12.21 -12.60 15.71
C GLY A 231 -13.28 -11.93 16.57
N ALA A 232 -13.14 -12.05 17.89
CA ALA A 232 -13.99 -11.34 18.83
C ALA A 232 -13.82 -9.81 18.69
N PRO A 233 -14.90 -9.01 18.78
CA PRO A 233 -16.24 -9.38 19.20
C PRO A 233 -17.17 -9.84 18.06
N GLN A 234 -16.67 -9.92 16.82
CA GLN A 234 -17.46 -10.22 15.61
C GLN A 234 -17.55 -11.70 15.28
N ASP A 235 -17.11 -12.58 16.18
CA ASP A 235 -17.17 -14.03 16.05
C ASP A 235 -18.57 -14.61 16.31
N CYS A 236 -19.56 -13.75 16.61
CA CYS A 236 -20.96 -14.15 16.76
C CYS A 236 -21.82 -13.74 15.56
N ASN A 237 -22.85 -14.54 15.28
CA ASN A 237 -23.67 -14.40 14.06
C ASN A 237 -24.68 -13.22 14.11
N ASP A 238 -24.95 -12.66 15.29
CA ASP A 238 -26.01 -11.67 15.48
C ASP A 238 -25.45 -10.34 16.01
N MET A 239 -24.67 -9.67 15.17
CA MET A 239 -24.07 -8.38 15.50
C MET A 239 -24.95 -7.21 15.07
N SER A 240 -25.17 -6.25 15.98
CA SER A 240 -25.76 -4.96 15.66
C SER A 240 -24.77 -4.03 14.97
N ASP A 241 -23.47 -4.22 15.18
CA ASP A 241 -22.43 -3.35 14.66
C ASP A 241 -21.26 -4.18 14.17
N VAL A 242 -20.79 -3.87 12.96
CA VAL A 242 -19.73 -4.63 12.31
C VAL A 242 -18.72 -3.65 11.74
N VAL A 243 -17.47 -3.83 12.16
CA VAL A 243 -16.31 -3.27 11.49
C VAL A 243 -15.97 -4.14 10.28
N GLU A 244 -16.03 -3.53 9.11
CA GLU A 244 -15.75 -4.18 7.83
C GLU A 244 -14.51 -3.60 7.17
N PHE A 245 -13.89 -4.41 6.31
CA PHE A 245 -12.83 -3.93 5.45
C PHE A 245 -13.42 -3.13 4.28
N ARG A 246 -12.92 -1.91 4.09
CA ARG A 246 -13.26 -1.02 2.99
C ARG A 246 -12.18 -1.10 1.90
N ASP A 247 -12.54 -1.67 0.75
CA ASP A 247 -11.69 -1.69 -0.46
C ASP A 247 -11.63 -0.35 -1.20
N LEU A 248 -12.68 0.47 -1.04
CA LEU A 248 -12.80 1.72 -1.77
C LEU A 248 -11.75 2.72 -1.29
N LYS A 249 -10.83 3.13 -2.16
CA LYS A 249 -9.92 4.25 -1.88
C LYS A 249 -10.71 5.55 -1.68
N LEU A 250 -10.58 6.17 -0.51
CA LEU A 250 -11.25 7.44 -0.22
C LEU A 250 -10.33 8.61 -0.54
N ARG A 251 -10.78 9.47 -1.45
CA ARG A 251 -10.12 10.74 -1.77
C ARG A 251 -10.68 11.83 -0.86
N ALA A 252 -9.84 12.36 0.02
CA ALA A 252 -10.17 13.51 0.84
C ALA A 252 -9.53 14.77 0.24
N THR A 253 -10.29 15.87 0.22
CA THR A 253 -9.77 17.18 -0.13
C THR A 253 -10.45 18.21 0.74
N ASN A 254 -9.66 19.05 1.40
CA ASN A 254 -10.19 20.14 2.22
C ASN A 254 -9.34 21.40 2.06
N ILE A 255 -9.95 22.57 2.25
CA ILE A 255 -9.26 23.86 2.26
C ILE A 255 -9.18 24.31 3.71
N VAL A 256 -7.98 24.27 4.27
CA VAL A 256 -7.73 24.81 5.60
C VAL A 256 -7.65 26.32 5.50
N GLN A 257 -8.58 27.03 6.15
CA GLN A 257 -8.75 28.48 6.01
C GLN A 257 -7.46 29.27 6.31
N SER A 258 -6.72 28.87 7.33
CA SER A 258 -5.43 29.47 7.73
C SER A 258 -4.31 29.31 6.70
N ILE A 259 -4.37 28.28 5.86
CA ILE A 259 -3.36 27.98 4.83
C ILE A 259 -3.79 28.55 3.47
N GLY A 260 -5.10 28.66 3.23
CA GLY A 260 -5.67 29.18 1.99
C GLY A 260 -5.43 28.31 0.76
N LYS A 261 -4.93 27.07 0.94
CA LYS A 261 -4.61 26.12 -0.12
C LYS A 261 -5.29 24.77 0.17
N PRO A 262 -5.76 24.05 -0.86
CA PRO A 262 -6.35 22.73 -0.68
C PRO A 262 -5.26 21.70 -0.31
N ILE A 263 -5.55 20.86 0.68
CA ILE A 263 -4.79 19.66 1.01
C ILE A 263 -5.55 18.47 0.46
N LYS A 264 -4.83 17.50 -0.12
CA LYS A 264 -5.42 16.32 -0.76
C LYS A 264 -4.73 15.04 -0.31
N ALA A 265 -5.50 14.02 0.04
CA ALA A 265 -5.00 12.69 0.36
C ALA A 265 -5.89 11.61 -0.26
N THR A 266 -5.33 10.41 -0.42
CA THR A 266 -6.06 9.24 -0.90
C THR A 266 -5.51 8.04 -0.17
N ASP A 267 -6.36 7.34 0.58
CA ASP A 267 -5.98 6.10 1.25
C ASP A 267 -6.06 4.89 0.31
N ASP A 268 -5.43 3.78 0.71
CA ASP A 268 -5.49 2.49 0.00
C ASP A 268 -6.67 1.61 0.45
N GLY A 269 -7.59 2.17 1.23
CA GLY A 269 -8.68 1.47 1.88
C GLY A 269 -8.69 1.72 3.39
N GLY A 270 -9.27 0.80 4.14
CA GLY A 270 -9.28 0.89 5.59
C GLY A 270 -10.36 0.05 6.23
N LEU A 271 -10.77 0.47 7.42
CA LEU A 271 -11.84 -0.13 8.18
C LEU A 271 -12.98 0.87 8.35
N CYS A 272 -14.21 0.40 8.21
CA CYS A 272 -15.41 1.20 8.42
C CYS A 272 -16.37 0.51 9.39
N LEU A 273 -17.21 1.28 10.06
CA LEU A 273 -18.27 0.79 10.93
C LEU A 273 -19.60 0.80 10.18
N ARG A 274 -20.29 -0.32 10.21
CA ARG A 274 -21.68 -0.42 9.80
C ARG A 274 -22.55 -0.82 10.97
N VAL A 275 -23.70 -0.19 11.08
CA VAL A 275 -24.70 -0.47 12.12
C VAL A 275 -25.93 -1.05 11.47
N ARG A 276 -26.51 -2.08 12.10
CA ARG A 276 -27.75 -2.69 11.68
C ARG A 276 -28.90 -1.70 11.88
N ASP A 277 -29.61 -1.45 10.80
CA ASP A 277 -30.85 -0.68 10.74
C ASP A 277 -31.90 -1.58 10.11
N GLU A 278 -32.81 -2.10 10.94
CA GLU A 278 -33.75 -3.17 10.60
C GLU A 278 -33.03 -4.42 10.03
N ASP A 279 -33.25 -4.75 8.75
CA ASP A 279 -32.63 -5.87 8.04
C ASP A 279 -31.40 -5.45 7.20
N ASN A 280 -31.04 -4.17 7.21
CA ASN A 280 -29.93 -3.63 6.44
C ASN A 280 -28.79 -3.19 7.36
N PHE A 281 -27.60 -3.05 6.80
CA PHE A 281 -26.49 -2.38 7.47
C PHE A 281 -26.27 -1.01 6.82
N ILE A 282 -26.16 0.04 7.62
CA ILE A 282 -25.86 1.40 7.17
C ILE A 282 -24.44 1.79 7.58
N LEU A 283 -23.74 2.51 6.71
CA LEU A 283 -22.41 3.03 7.01
C LEU A 283 -22.52 4.21 7.98
N THR A 284 -22.00 4.07 9.19
CA THR A 284 -22.05 5.13 10.23
C THR A 284 -20.71 5.83 10.41
N ASN A 285 -19.60 5.12 10.18
CA ASN A 285 -18.25 5.68 10.19
C ASN A 285 -17.44 5.06 9.06
N ASP A 286 -16.95 5.87 8.12
CA ASP A 286 -16.18 5.41 6.96
C ASP A 286 -14.66 5.27 7.22
N ARG A 287 -14.20 5.64 8.42
CA ARG A 287 -12.79 5.73 8.83
C ARG A 287 -12.57 5.30 10.29
N VAL A 288 -12.91 4.06 10.63
CA VAL A 288 -12.46 3.44 11.89
C VAL A 288 -10.93 3.31 11.89
N ALA A 289 -10.35 2.93 10.75
CA ALA A 289 -8.91 3.02 10.53
C ALA A 289 -8.61 3.21 9.04
N ILE A 290 -7.47 3.80 8.75
CA ILE A 290 -6.98 4.04 7.38
C ILE A 290 -5.94 2.98 7.05
N LEU A 291 -6.00 2.38 5.87
CA LEU A 291 -4.95 1.47 5.39
C LEU A 291 -4.03 2.21 4.42
N GLU A 292 -2.73 2.14 4.69
CA GLU A 292 -1.68 2.68 3.82
C GLU A 292 -0.66 1.58 3.48
N ALA A 293 -0.70 1.10 2.24
CA ALA A 293 0.22 0.08 1.75
C ALA A 293 1.37 0.75 1.01
N LYS A 294 2.61 0.35 1.30
CA LYS A 294 3.78 0.87 0.60
C LYS A 294 4.61 -0.22 -0.03
N ARG A 295 5.01 0.05 -1.28
CA ARG A 295 6.19 -0.57 -1.87
C ARG A 295 7.39 -0.44 -0.94
N PHE A 296 8.16 -1.51 -0.85
CA PHE A 296 9.30 -1.64 0.05
C PHE A 296 10.48 -0.75 -0.39
N HIS A 297 11.06 0.06 0.50
CA HIS A 297 12.23 0.92 0.19
C HIS A 297 13.36 0.90 1.21
N ALA A 298 13.17 0.36 2.43
CA ALA A 298 14.23 0.34 3.44
C ALA A 298 14.06 -0.80 4.46
N LEU A 299 15.03 -1.73 4.50
CA LEU A 299 15.27 -2.62 5.64
C LEU A 299 16.38 -2.00 6.49
N GLU A 300 16.14 -1.90 7.79
CA GLU A 300 17.21 -1.72 8.78
C GLU A 300 17.22 -2.99 9.63
N ASP A 301 18.36 -3.68 9.68
CA ASP A 301 18.52 -4.99 10.34
C ASP A 301 17.48 -6.05 9.94
N GLY A 302 17.12 -6.09 8.65
CA GLY A 302 16.14 -7.05 8.13
C GLY A 302 14.69 -6.77 8.54
N LYS A 303 14.41 -5.59 9.11
CA LYS A 303 13.05 -5.13 9.45
C LYS A 303 12.69 -3.87 8.67
N PRO A 304 11.43 -3.70 8.26
CA PRO A 304 11.01 -2.48 7.60
C PRO A 304 11.19 -1.26 8.50
N THR A 305 11.50 -0.12 7.89
CA THR A 305 11.48 1.19 8.55
C THR A 305 10.49 2.12 7.86
N ILE A 306 9.89 3.02 8.65
CA ILE A 306 8.96 4.02 8.12
C ILE A 306 9.79 5.21 7.66
N SER A 307 9.83 5.43 6.35
CA SER A 307 10.52 6.59 5.77
C SER A 307 9.81 7.90 6.12
N ASP A 308 10.55 9.01 6.18
CA ASP A 308 10.00 10.35 6.41
C ASP A 308 8.88 10.68 5.41
N ARG A 309 9.02 10.25 4.14
CA ARG A 309 7.99 10.44 3.12
C ARG A 309 6.71 9.67 3.44
N SER A 310 6.83 8.42 3.89
CA SER A 310 5.67 7.60 4.26
C SER A 310 4.97 8.16 5.50
N LEU A 311 5.75 8.56 6.52
CA LEU A 311 5.19 9.21 7.70
C LEU A 311 4.51 10.54 7.35
N ALA A 312 5.10 11.35 6.48
CA ALA A 312 4.52 12.62 6.04
C ALA A 312 3.20 12.43 5.30
N GLN A 313 3.14 11.42 4.43
CA GLN A 313 1.91 11.05 3.74
C GLN A 313 0.82 10.61 4.71
N MET A 314 1.11 9.66 5.61
CA MET A 314 0.16 9.18 6.63
C MET A 314 -0.29 10.31 7.57
N THR A 315 0.60 11.26 7.88
CA THR A 315 0.26 12.47 8.65
C THR A 315 -0.78 13.30 7.92
N CYS A 316 -0.62 13.50 6.60
CA CYS A 316 -1.57 14.24 5.77
C CYS A 316 -2.94 13.55 5.71
N GLU A 317 -2.94 12.22 5.57
CA GLU A 317 -4.15 11.38 5.57
C GLU A 317 -4.89 11.46 6.91
N ALA A 318 -4.17 11.27 8.02
CA ALA A 318 -4.74 11.37 9.36
C ALA A 318 -5.30 12.78 9.64
N LEU A 319 -4.57 13.82 9.24
CA LEU A 319 -5.01 15.20 9.40
C LEU A 319 -6.29 15.47 8.60
N LEU A 320 -6.36 15.03 7.34
CA LEU A 320 -7.55 15.19 6.52
C LEU A 320 -8.73 14.36 7.03
N ALA A 321 -8.49 13.18 7.60
CA ALA A 321 -9.52 12.40 8.25
C ALA A 321 -10.14 13.16 9.44
N ARG A 322 -9.31 13.73 10.32
CA ARG A 322 -9.78 14.54 11.47
C ARG A 322 -10.52 15.80 11.05
N ILE A 323 -10.02 16.51 10.04
CA ILE A 323 -10.69 17.72 9.54
C ILE A 323 -12.05 17.38 8.91
N SER A 324 -12.18 16.21 8.28
CA SER A 324 -13.40 15.82 7.57
C SER A 324 -14.46 15.19 8.47
N ASP A 325 -14.06 14.65 9.62
CA ASP A 325 -14.96 14.00 10.57
C ASP A 325 -14.88 14.66 11.95
N SER A 326 -15.77 15.63 12.19
CA SER A 326 -15.87 16.32 13.48
C SER A 326 -16.42 15.46 14.62
N LYS A 327 -16.90 14.24 14.33
CA LYS A 327 -17.36 13.29 15.35
C LYS A 327 -16.25 12.35 15.80
N SER A 328 -15.21 12.19 14.98
CA SER A 328 -14.01 11.44 15.37
C SER A 328 -13.36 12.12 16.58
N GLY A 329 -12.99 11.32 17.60
CA GLY A 329 -12.16 11.81 18.70
C GLY A 329 -10.79 12.29 18.22
N ASP A 330 -9.90 12.64 19.15
CA ASP A 330 -8.59 13.18 18.80
C ASP A 330 -7.66 12.19 18.08
N ASP A 331 -8.02 10.91 18.00
CA ASP A 331 -7.14 9.85 17.52
C ASP A 331 -7.57 9.27 16.17
N VAL A 332 -6.61 9.16 15.25
CA VAL A 332 -6.75 8.42 13.99
C VAL A 332 -5.80 7.23 13.98
N ILE A 333 -6.34 6.06 13.65
CA ILE A 333 -5.55 4.85 13.49
C ILE A 333 -5.21 4.68 12.01
N VAL A 334 -3.92 4.49 11.73
CA VAL A 334 -3.41 4.08 10.42
C VAL A 334 -2.80 2.69 10.54
N ILE A 335 -3.30 1.76 9.74
CA ILE A 335 -2.70 0.46 9.51
C ILE A 335 -1.70 0.64 8.38
N HIS A 336 -0.42 0.45 8.68
CA HIS A 336 0.63 0.59 7.68
C HIS A 336 1.23 -0.76 7.33
N ALA A 337 1.32 -1.07 6.04
CA ALA A 337 1.83 -2.34 5.57
C ALA A 337 2.88 -2.20 4.47
N THR A 338 3.83 -3.13 4.47
CA THR A 338 4.81 -3.29 3.39
C THR A 338 5.21 -4.76 3.28
N GLN A 339 5.14 -5.32 2.06
CA GLN A 339 5.32 -6.75 1.81
C GLN A 339 4.40 -7.61 2.70
N HIS A 340 4.99 -8.42 3.58
CA HIS A 340 4.30 -9.28 4.55
C HIS A 340 4.40 -8.73 5.98
N TYR A 341 4.78 -7.47 6.14
CA TYR A 341 4.84 -6.79 7.42
C TYR A 341 3.69 -5.80 7.58
N ILE A 342 3.17 -5.71 8.80
CA ILE A 342 2.12 -4.77 9.19
C ILE A 342 2.49 -4.10 10.52
N CYS A 343 2.18 -2.82 10.68
CA CYS A 343 2.21 -2.13 11.96
C CYS A 343 1.01 -1.19 12.07
N PHE A 344 0.74 -0.75 13.29
CA PHE A 344 -0.35 0.18 13.57
C PHE A 344 0.23 1.48 14.09
N LEU A 345 -0.32 2.61 13.64
CA LEU A 345 0.02 3.94 14.09
C LEU A 345 -1.22 4.61 14.65
N GLN A 346 -1.07 5.26 15.80
CA GLN A 346 -2.05 6.15 16.39
C GLN A 346 -1.54 7.59 16.20
N PHE A 347 -2.29 8.40 15.47
CA PHE A 347 -2.08 9.83 15.34
C PHE A 347 -3.04 10.55 16.28
N ASN A 348 -2.50 11.19 17.31
CA ASN A 348 -3.26 12.08 18.18
C ASN A 348 -3.17 13.51 17.64
N ILE A 349 -4.30 14.02 17.14
CA ILE A 349 -4.50 15.32 16.52
C ILE A 349 -5.68 15.98 17.23
N THR A 350 -5.36 16.83 18.20
CA THR A 350 -6.36 17.46 19.06
C THR A 350 -7.18 18.53 18.33
N GLU A 351 -8.38 18.79 18.79
CA GLU A 351 -9.17 19.95 18.34
C GLU A 351 -8.43 21.28 18.49
N GLU A 352 -7.59 21.41 19.53
CA GLU A 352 -6.70 22.57 19.71
C GLU A 352 -5.68 22.67 18.57
N TYR A 353 -5.10 21.53 18.15
CA TYR A 353 -4.15 21.52 17.05
C TYR A 353 -4.84 21.94 15.75
N LEU A 354 -6.05 21.44 15.48
CA LEU A 354 -6.80 21.77 14.26
C LEU A 354 -7.16 23.26 14.19
N ARG A 355 -7.57 23.88 15.30
CA ARG A 355 -7.84 25.33 15.36
C ARG A 355 -6.61 26.16 15.07
N ASP A 356 -5.46 25.72 15.55
CA ASP A 356 -4.18 26.42 15.37
C ASP A 356 -3.44 25.99 14.09
N PHE A 357 -3.93 24.98 13.37
CA PHE A 357 -3.24 24.45 12.21
C PHE A 357 -3.10 25.54 11.16
N GLY A 358 -1.88 25.76 10.64
CA GLY A 358 -1.59 26.86 9.71
C GLY A 358 -1.25 28.20 10.36
N SER A 359 -1.42 28.33 11.68
CA SER A 359 -0.91 29.49 12.42
C SER A 359 0.63 29.51 12.44
N PRO A 360 1.25 30.66 12.74
CA PRO A 360 2.71 30.74 12.84
C PRO A 360 3.29 29.90 13.99
N SER A 361 2.50 29.62 15.02
CA SER A 361 2.94 28.98 16.25
C SER A 361 1.86 28.02 16.78
N PRO A 362 1.61 26.88 16.12
CA PRO A 362 0.59 25.94 16.58
C PRO A 362 1.00 25.37 17.93
N SER A 363 0.17 25.56 18.97
CA SER A 363 0.57 25.31 20.36
C SER A 363 0.69 23.81 20.70
N PRO A 364 -0.12 22.89 20.14
CA PRO A 364 0.10 21.45 20.29
C PRO A 364 0.93 20.86 19.14
N CYS A 365 1.52 19.68 19.39
CA CYS A 365 2.17 18.85 18.39
C CYS A 365 1.24 17.70 18.00
N ILE A 366 1.35 17.20 16.76
CA ILE A 366 0.74 15.90 16.41
C ILE A 366 1.60 14.83 17.07
N THR A 367 1.01 14.00 17.92
CA THR A 367 1.74 12.89 18.55
C THR A 367 1.44 11.59 17.81
N VAL A 368 2.49 10.85 17.47
CA VAL A 368 2.40 9.56 16.78
C VAL A 368 2.94 8.47 17.69
N VAL A 369 2.16 7.43 17.90
CA VAL A 369 2.61 6.19 18.56
C VAL A 369 2.50 5.06 17.56
N ALA A 370 3.52 4.22 17.46
CA ALA A 370 3.51 3.08 16.56
C ALA A 370 3.81 1.78 17.30
N THR A 371 3.19 0.69 16.86
CA THR A 371 3.58 -0.66 17.27
C THR A 371 4.91 -1.05 16.63
N PRO A 372 5.56 -2.13 17.10
CA PRO A 372 6.54 -2.84 16.29
C PRO A 372 5.95 -3.30 14.95
N TRP A 373 6.84 -3.60 14.00
CA TRP A 373 6.44 -4.29 12.78
C TRP A 373 6.19 -5.78 13.06
N TYR A 374 5.04 -6.26 12.60
CA TYR A 374 4.60 -7.64 12.70
C TYR A 374 4.78 -8.35 11.37
N ASP A 375 5.71 -9.31 11.34
CA ASP A 375 5.88 -10.25 10.22
C ASP A 375 4.71 -11.26 10.21
N LEU A 376 3.86 -11.23 9.18
CA LEU A 376 2.74 -12.15 9.02
C LEU A 376 3.17 -13.61 8.78
N SER A 377 4.45 -13.89 8.52
CA SER A 377 5.00 -15.25 8.51
C SER A 377 5.36 -15.79 9.90
N SER A 378 5.44 -14.92 10.91
CA SER A 378 5.71 -15.33 12.30
C SER A 378 4.43 -15.54 13.12
N VAL A 379 4.37 -16.68 13.82
CA VAL A 379 3.25 -17.05 14.72
C VAL A 379 3.02 -15.99 15.80
N SER A 380 4.08 -15.57 16.49
CA SER A 380 3.97 -14.58 17.57
C SER A 380 3.51 -13.22 17.08
N ASN A 381 3.88 -12.85 15.85
CA ASN A 381 3.49 -11.58 15.25
C ASN A 381 2.05 -11.62 14.71
N ARG A 382 1.62 -12.72 14.08
CA ARG A 382 0.21 -12.92 13.71
C ARG A 382 -0.71 -12.81 14.93
N ARG A 383 -0.27 -13.36 16.08
CA ARG A 383 -0.98 -13.18 17.35
C ARG A 383 -1.16 -11.69 17.71
N GLN A 384 -0.12 -10.87 17.62
CA GLN A 384 -0.23 -9.43 17.91
C GLN A 384 -1.14 -8.69 16.92
N VAL A 385 -1.15 -9.10 15.65
CA VAL A 385 -2.06 -8.55 14.64
C VAL A 385 -3.52 -8.85 15.00
N VAL A 386 -3.83 -10.08 15.41
CA VAL A 386 -5.18 -10.44 15.89
C VAL A 386 -5.57 -9.57 17.08
N LEU A 387 -4.69 -9.45 18.10
CA LEU A 387 -4.99 -8.67 19.29
C LEU A 387 -5.29 -7.19 18.96
N ASN A 388 -4.49 -6.56 18.10
CA ASN A 388 -4.73 -5.16 17.68
C ASN A 388 -6.05 -5.03 16.90
N LEU A 389 -6.35 -5.95 15.99
CA LEU A 389 -7.58 -5.89 15.19
C LEU A 389 -8.83 -6.14 16.03
N CYS A 390 -8.80 -7.09 16.97
CA CYS A 390 -9.90 -7.35 17.90
C CYS A 390 -10.17 -6.15 18.82
N ALA A 391 -9.10 -5.55 19.36
CA ALA A 391 -9.20 -4.32 20.13
C ALA A 391 -9.77 -3.15 19.29
N LEU A 392 -9.37 -3.05 18.02
CA LEU A 392 -9.87 -2.04 17.10
C LEU A 392 -11.36 -2.25 16.79
N MET A 393 -11.84 -3.49 16.63
CA MET A 393 -13.27 -3.77 16.45
C MET A 393 -14.09 -3.27 17.65
N ARG A 394 -13.65 -3.56 18.88
CA ARG A 394 -14.30 -3.07 20.10
C ARG A 394 -14.24 -1.54 20.22
N TRP A 395 -13.09 -0.93 19.92
CA TRP A 395 -12.92 0.52 19.95
C TRP A 395 -13.80 1.22 18.92
N GLY A 396 -13.83 0.72 17.68
CA GLY A 396 -14.66 1.24 16.60
C GLY A 396 -16.15 1.16 16.93
N GLY A 397 -16.60 0.02 17.51
CA GLY A 397 -17.98 -0.14 17.96
C GLY A 397 -18.38 0.70 19.17
N ALA A 398 -17.43 1.16 19.98
CA ALA A 398 -17.69 2.04 21.13
C ALA A 398 -17.83 3.52 20.74
N ASN A 399 -17.24 3.95 19.62
CA ASN A 399 -17.23 5.35 19.16
C ASN A 399 -18.29 5.63 18.07
N LYS A 400 -19.55 5.25 18.32
CA LYS A 400 -20.67 5.47 17.40
C LYS A 400 -21.16 6.92 17.36
#